data_AF-A0A8R2NPV9-F1
#
_entry.id   AF-A0A8R2NPV9-F1
#
_cell.length_a   1.000
_cell.length_b   1.000
_cell.length_c   1.000
_cell.angle_alpha   90.00
_cell.angle_beta   90.00
_cell.angle_gamma   90.00
#
_symmetry.space_group_name_H-M   'P 1'
#
loop_
_entity.id
_entity.type
_entity.pdbx_description
1 polymer ?
#
loop_
_entity_poly.entity_id
_entity_poly.type
_entity_poly.pdbx_seq_one_letter_code
_entity_poly.pdbx_strand_id
1 'polypeptide(L)'
;MKQFENEYETQLSVQGSILYGTISGALGFITKMSPKLFGFLSDFQKSLATVVNGAGIKPHHHQTEYTRSNKGFFDGNLIKSFLKLPVSDMESVIKGLKGSYNCEFQIILEQSEIGIKDVINLIEDLTRLY
;
A
#
# COMPACT_ATOMS: atom_id res chain seq x y z
N MET A 1 20.62 -10.22 28.58
CA MET A 1 20.34 -11.18 27.48
C MET A 1 19.02 -10.75 26.86
N LYS A 2 18.97 -10.69 25.52
CA LYS A 2 17.92 -10.13 24.62
C LYS A 2 16.48 -10.43 25.09
N GLN A 3 15.46 -9.59 24.87
CA GLN A 3 14.96 -9.16 23.55
C GLN A 3 14.25 -7.79 23.61
N PHE A 4 14.55 -6.94 22.62
CA PHE A 4 13.74 -5.78 22.26
C PHE A 4 12.59 -6.28 21.40
N GLU A 5 11.35 -6.26 21.92
CA GLU A 5 10.15 -6.24 21.09
C GLU A 5 9.73 -4.77 20.93
N ASN A 6 10.31 -4.08 19.94
CA ASN A 6 9.67 -2.90 19.39
C ASN A 6 8.55 -3.42 18.47
N GLU A 7 7.37 -3.67 19.04
CA GLU A 7 6.14 -3.72 18.25
C GLU A 7 5.86 -2.29 17.80
N TYR A 8 6.32 -1.95 16.59
CA TYR A 8 5.89 -0.73 15.92
C TYR A 8 4.41 -0.91 15.58
N GLU A 9 3.51 -0.47 16.47
CA GLU A 9 2.11 -0.27 16.13
C GLU A 9 2.06 0.80 15.03
N THR A 10 1.61 0.42 13.84
CA THR A 10 1.33 1.38 12.78
C THR A 10 0.12 2.21 13.22
N GLN A 11 0.36 3.32 13.92
CA GLN A 11 -0.72 4.25 14.28
C GLN A 11 -1.19 4.98 13.03
N LEU A 12 -2.09 4.34 12.29
CA LEU A 12 -2.78 4.92 11.14
C LEU A 12 -3.72 6.02 11.63
N SER A 13 -3.22 7.26 11.64
CA SER A 13 -4.07 8.43 11.81
C SER A 13 -4.80 8.70 10.49
N VAL A 14 -6.00 8.12 10.35
CA VAL A 14 -6.92 8.44 9.25
C VAL A 14 -7.89 9.53 9.67
N GLN A 15 -8.07 10.55 8.82
CA GLN A 15 -8.92 11.69 9.13
C GLN A 15 -10.15 11.73 8.23
N GLY A 16 -11.29 11.39 8.82
CA GLY A 16 -12.58 11.39 8.13
C GLY A 16 -12.75 10.19 7.20
N SER A 17 -14.00 9.77 7.06
CA SER A 17 -14.41 8.64 6.24
C SER A 17 -15.67 8.99 5.49
N ILE A 18 -15.72 8.61 4.21
CA ILE A 18 -16.90 8.69 3.37
C ILE A 18 -17.23 7.25 2.95
N LEU A 19 -18.42 6.79 3.32
CA LEU A 19 -19.01 5.57 2.78
C LEU A 19 -19.92 5.95 1.60
N TYR A 20 -19.80 5.23 0.49
CA TYR A 20 -20.65 5.44 -0.68
C TYR A 20 -21.22 4.11 -1.18
N GLY A 21 -22.40 4.17 -1.78
CA GLY A 21 -23.02 3.04 -2.47
C GLY A 21 -23.09 3.30 -3.97
N THR A 22 -23.00 2.24 -4.77
CA THR A 22 -23.17 2.30 -6.23
C THR A 22 -24.52 1.74 -6.67
N ILE A 23 -24.94 2.04 -7.90
CA ILE A 23 -26.15 1.47 -8.51
C ILE A 23 -26.11 -0.06 -8.65
N SER A 24 -24.91 -0.66 -8.64
CA SER A 24 -24.71 -2.11 -8.70
C SER A 24 -24.80 -2.78 -7.33
N GLY A 25 -25.05 -2.02 -6.27
CA GLY A 25 -25.09 -2.52 -4.89
C GLY A 25 -23.72 -2.69 -4.24
N ALA A 26 -22.64 -2.21 -4.87
CA ALA A 26 -21.33 -2.19 -4.23
C ALA A 26 -21.25 -1.07 -3.19
N LEU A 27 -20.62 -1.36 -2.06
CA LEU A 27 -20.24 -0.36 -1.07
C LEU A 27 -18.76 -0.03 -1.22
N GLY A 28 -18.42 1.24 -1.13
CA GLY A 28 -17.05 1.71 -1.18
C GLY A 28 -16.74 2.67 -0.04
N PHE A 29 -15.46 2.73 0.31
CA PHE A 29 -14.94 3.49 1.43
C PHE A 29 -13.82 4.42 0.94
N ILE A 30 -13.87 5.69 1.36
CA ILE A 30 -12.84 6.69 1.08
C ILE A 30 -12.41 7.31 2.40
N THR A 31 -11.11 7.37 2.65
CA THR A 31 -10.53 8.04 3.82
C THR A 31 -9.31 8.86 3.45
N LYS A 32 -9.00 9.86 4.27
CA LYS A 32 -7.79 10.68 4.10
C LYS A 32 -6.62 10.05 4.84
N MET A 33 -5.44 10.18 4.26
CA MET A 33 -4.19 9.73 4.84
C MET A 33 -3.19 10.87 4.96
N SER A 34 -2.19 10.67 5.81
CA SER A 34 -1.10 11.63 5.94
C SER A 34 -0.31 11.75 4.61
N PRO A 35 0.23 12.94 4.29
CA PRO A 35 1.04 13.13 3.08
C PRO A 35 2.26 12.19 3.01
N LYS A 36 2.83 11.85 4.17
CA LYS A 36 3.95 10.90 4.31
C LYS A 36 3.56 9.51 3.78
N LEU A 37 2.46 8.97 4.33
CA LEU A 37 1.94 7.66 3.93
C LEU A 37 1.48 7.64 2.47
N PHE A 38 0.87 8.74 2.00
CA PHE A 38 0.47 8.88 0.60
C PHE A 38 1.66 8.80 -0.36
N GLY A 39 2.80 9.41 -0.01
CA GLY A 39 4.02 9.36 -0.82
C GLY A 39 4.55 7.93 -0.96
N PHE A 40 4.65 7.21 0.16
CA PHE A 40 5.05 5.80 0.17
C PHE A 40 4.09 4.94 -0.65
N LEU A 41 2.77 4.99 -0.37
CA LEU A 41 1.76 4.19 -1.06
C LEU A 41 1.72 4.46 -2.56
N SER A 42 2.01 5.70 -2.98
CA SER A 42 2.07 6.07 -4.40
C SER A 42 3.20 5.35 -5.14
N ASP A 43 4.38 5.24 -4.53
CA ASP A 43 5.52 4.56 -5.15
C ASP A 43 5.40 3.05 -5.02
N PHE A 44 4.87 2.57 -3.89
CA PHE A 44 4.53 1.18 -3.68
C PHE A 44 3.50 0.68 -4.70
N GLN A 45 2.42 1.43 -4.96
CA GLN A 45 1.42 1.07 -5.95
C GLN A 45 2.00 0.92 -7.37
N LYS A 46 2.95 1.78 -7.76
CA LYS A 46 3.63 1.69 -9.07
C LYS A 46 4.48 0.43 -9.18
N SER A 47 5.24 0.12 -8.11
CA SER A 47 6.05 -1.11 -8.06
C SER A 47 5.15 -2.35 -8.09
N LEU A 48 4.09 -2.35 -7.26
CA LEU A 48 3.11 -3.43 -7.18
C LEU A 48 2.42 -3.69 -8.52
N ALA A 49 1.96 -2.64 -9.20
CA ALA A 49 1.35 -2.77 -10.52
C ALA A 49 2.30 -3.40 -11.54
N THR A 50 3.61 -3.12 -11.46
CA THR A 50 4.60 -3.71 -12.37
C THR A 50 4.71 -5.22 -12.17
N VAL A 51 4.79 -5.66 -10.91
CA VAL A 51 4.91 -7.09 -10.57
C VAL A 51 3.60 -7.84 -10.85
N VAL A 52 2.46 -7.29 -10.44
CA VAL A 52 1.13 -7.89 -10.64
C VAL A 52 0.82 -8.08 -12.12
N ASN A 53 1.11 -7.08 -12.96
CA ASN A 53 0.94 -7.18 -14.41
C ASN A 53 1.90 -8.22 -15.03
N GLY A 54 3.14 -8.28 -14.55
CA GLY A 54 4.13 -9.28 -14.99
C GLY A 54 3.76 -10.71 -14.59
N ALA A 55 3.11 -10.90 -13.43
CA ALA A 55 2.67 -12.18 -12.91
C ALA A 55 1.37 -12.70 -13.58
N GLY A 56 0.77 -11.95 -14.51
CA GLY A 56 -0.50 -12.31 -15.13
C GLY A 56 -1.70 -12.28 -14.19
N ILE A 57 -1.52 -11.77 -12.96
CA ILE A 57 -2.59 -11.49 -12.03
C ILE A 57 -3.31 -10.27 -12.61
N LYS A 58 -4.51 -10.46 -13.14
CA LYS A 58 -5.37 -9.36 -13.56
C LYS A 58 -6.18 -8.90 -12.34
N PRO A 59 -5.80 -7.81 -11.66
CA PRO A 59 -6.63 -7.26 -10.62
C PRO A 59 -7.98 -6.89 -11.24
N HIS A 60 -9.04 -7.37 -10.59
CA HIS A 60 -10.40 -7.07 -10.98
C HIS A 60 -10.61 -5.55 -10.91
N HIS A 61 -10.99 -4.99 -12.06
CA HIS A 61 -11.29 -3.58 -12.31
C HIS A 61 -10.09 -2.61 -12.38
N HIS A 62 -9.80 -2.17 -13.62
CA HIS A 62 -9.56 -0.76 -13.95
C HIS A 62 -8.13 -0.17 -13.82
N GLN A 63 -7.07 -0.95 -14.03
CA GLN A 63 -5.70 -0.44 -13.81
C GLN A 63 -5.04 0.39 -14.92
N THR A 64 -5.58 0.47 -16.13
CA THR A 64 -4.81 1.07 -17.25
C THR A 64 -5.20 2.51 -17.60
N GLU A 65 -6.45 2.93 -17.35
CA GLU A 65 -6.92 4.25 -17.76
C GLU A 65 -7.02 5.26 -16.60
N TYR A 66 -7.38 4.80 -15.40
CA TYR A 66 -7.55 5.68 -14.22
C TYR A 66 -6.23 6.11 -13.56
N THR A 67 -5.15 5.34 -13.74
CA THR A 67 -3.82 5.63 -13.17
C THR A 67 -3.14 6.85 -13.82
N ARG A 68 -3.58 7.28 -15.00
CA ARG A 68 -3.01 8.47 -15.68
C ARG A 68 -3.57 9.80 -15.17
N SER A 69 -4.73 9.82 -14.50
CA SER A 69 -5.43 11.05 -14.09
C SER A 69 -5.82 11.11 -12.60
N ASN A 70 -5.66 10.04 -11.82
CA ASN A 70 -6.00 10.00 -10.38
C ASN A 70 -4.92 10.63 -9.48
N LYS A 71 -4.68 11.94 -9.66
CA LYS A 71 -3.86 12.69 -8.69
C LYS A 71 -4.57 12.72 -7.34
N GLY A 72 -3.94 12.19 -6.30
CA GLY A 72 -4.46 12.22 -4.93
C GLY A 72 -5.26 10.99 -4.47
N PHE A 73 -5.37 9.95 -5.29
CA PHE A 73 -6.04 8.69 -4.93
C PHE A 73 -5.16 7.48 -5.20
N PHE A 74 -5.30 6.45 -4.36
CA PHE A 74 -4.74 5.11 -4.58
C PHE A 74 -5.88 4.09 -4.50
N ASP A 75 -5.70 2.96 -5.18
CA ASP A 75 -6.67 1.88 -5.21
C ASP A 75 -6.40 0.90 -4.06
N GLY A 76 -7.27 0.92 -3.06
CA GLY A 76 -7.18 0.04 -1.89
C GLY A 76 -7.24 -1.46 -2.25
N ASN A 77 -7.94 -1.84 -3.32
CA ASN A 77 -8.01 -3.24 -3.77
C ASN A 77 -6.70 -3.69 -4.40
N LEU A 78 -6.04 -2.81 -5.17
CA LEU A 78 -4.69 -3.07 -5.66
C LEU A 78 -3.71 -3.21 -4.50
N ILE A 79 -3.70 -2.27 -3.54
CA ILE A 79 -2.80 -2.39 -2.37
C ILE A 79 -3.01 -3.71 -1.63
N LYS A 80 -4.27 -4.11 -1.41
CA LYS A 80 -4.62 -5.39 -0.77
C LYS A 80 -4.14 -6.61 -1.56
N SER A 81 -3.94 -6.50 -2.88
CA SER A 81 -3.46 -7.63 -3.68
C SER A 81 -2.05 -8.05 -3.30
N PHE A 82 -1.26 -7.18 -2.66
CA PHE A 82 0.07 -7.52 -2.15
C PHE A 82 0.04 -8.70 -1.18
N LEU A 83 -0.94 -8.78 -0.28
CA LEU A 83 -1.08 -9.87 0.69
C LEU A 83 -1.35 -11.24 0.04
N LYS A 84 -1.68 -11.26 -1.26
CA LYS A 84 -1.93 -12.49 -2.04
C LYS A 84 -0.71 -12.94 -2.85
N LEU A 85 0.36 -12.15 -2.88
CA LEU A 85 1.55 -12.46 -3.66
C LEU A 85 2.41 -13.52 -2.95
N PRO A 86 3.15 -14.36 -3.71
CA PRO A 86 4.21 -15.17 -3.11
C PRO A 86 5.34 -14.27 -2.61
N VAL A 87 6.12 -14.77 -1.63
CA VAL A 87 7.20 -14.00 -0.99
C VAL A 87 8.22 -13.47 -2.01
N SER A 88 8.52 -14.23 -3.06
CA SER A 88 9.42 -13.81 -4.15
C SER A 88 8.94 -12.54 -4.88
N ASP A 89 7.63 -12.43 -5.07
CA ASP A 89 7.02 -11.30 -5.75
C ASP A 89 6.91 -10.12 -4.78
N MET A 90 6.62 -10.37 -3.50
CA MET A 90 6.68 -9.35 -2.46
C MET A 90 8.07 -8.69 -2.37
N GLU A 91 9.14 -9.49 -2.39
CA GLU A 91 10.51 -8.99 -2.45
C GLU A 91 10.76 -8.13 -3.69
N SER A 92 10.25 -8.57 -4.83
CA SER A 92 10.39 -7.85 -6.10
C SER A 92 9.68 -6.49 -6.05
N VAL A 93 8.52 -6.41 -5.39
CA VAL A 93 7.81 -5.15 -5.16
C VAL A 93 8.64 -4.20 -4.29
N ILE A 94 9.24 -4.69 -3.21
CA ILE A 94 10.05 -3.84 -2.31
C ILE A 94 11.33 -3.37 -3.01
N LYS A 95 12.00 -4.26 -3.76
CA LYS A 95 13.18 -3.91 -4.57
C LYS A 95 12.86 -2.90 -5.68
N GLY A 96 11.61 -2.88 -6.16
CA GLY A 96 11.13 -1.95 -7.18
C GLY A 96 10.72 -0.57 -6.66
N LEU A 97 10.81 -0.32 -5.35
CA LEU A 97 10.54 1.00 -4.78
C LEU A 97 11.59 2.02 -5.24
N LYS A 98 11.14 3.19 -5.68
CA LYS A 98 12.03 4.25 -6.18
C LYS A 98 12.65 5.09 -5.07
N GLY A 99 11.94 5.25 -3.96
CA GLY A 99 12.41 5.96 -2.77
C GLY A 99 13.01 5.01 -1.74
N SER A 100 13.88 5.55 -0.90
CA SER A 100 14.27 4.90 0.35
C SER A 100 13.32 5.34 1.44
N TYR A 101 12.83 4.39 2.23
CA TYR A 101 11.90 4.66 3.33
C TYR A 101 12.42 4.09 4.65
N ASN A 102 12.07 4.73 5.76
CA ASN A 102 12.23 4.16 7.10
C ASN A 102 10.98 3.35 7.50
N CYS A 103 11.01 2.71 8.68
CA CYS A 103 9.88 1.93 9.21
C CYS A 103 8.62 2.77 9.51
N GLU A 104 8.71 4.10 9.48
CA GLU A 104 7.58 5.03 9.58
C GLU A 104 7.06 5.47 8.20
N PHE A 105 7.51 4.83 7.12
CA PHE A 105 7.15 5.12 5.73
C PHE A 105 7.50 6.55 5.29
N GLN A 106 8.51 7.16 5.92
CA GLN A 106 9.03 8.48 5.57
C GLN A 106 10.19 8.32 4.61
N ILE A 107 10.27 9.23 3.62
CA ILE A 107 11.39 9.26 2.67
C ILE A 107 12.66 9.64 3.43
N ILE A 108 13.70 8.83 3.25
CA ILE A 108 15.05 9.05 3.77
C ILE A 108 16.05 9.15 2.62
N LEU A 109 17.22 9.73 2.87
CA LEU A 109 18.31 9.85 1.89
C LEU A 109 19.25 8.63 1.87
N GLU A 110 19.11 7.75 2.86
CA GLU A 110 19.97 6.60 3.08
C GLU A 110 19.41 5.33 2.42
N GLN A 111 19.92 4.15 2.77
CA GLN A 111 19.37 2.89 2.28
C GLN A 111 18.00 2.63 2.90
N SER A 112 17.06 2.10 2.11
CA SER A 112 15.73 1.76 2.61
C SER A 112 15.82 0.73 3.73
N GLU A 113 15.18 1.03 4.86
CA GLU A 113 15.18 0.17 6.05
C GLU A 113 13.92 -0.69 6.15
N ILE A 114 12.97 -0.53 5.22
CA ILE A 114 11.69 -1.25 5.26
C ILE A 114 11.86 -2.71 4.85
N GLY A 115 11.28 -3.61 5.64
CA GLY A 115 11.17 -5.02 5.33
C GLY A 115 9.78 -5.40 4.79
N ILE A 116 9.66 -6.64 4.31
CA ILE A 116 8.36 -7.22 3.90
C ILE A 116 7.37 -7.20 5.05
N LYS A 117 7.83 -7.54 6.26
CA LYS A 117 6.98 -7.61 7.45
C LYS A 117 6.34 -6.25 7.78
N ASP A 118 7.09 -5.16 7.66
CA ASP A 118 6.59 -3.81 7.96
C ASP A 118 5.49 -3.42 6.95
N VAL A 119 5.69 -3.75 5.67
CA VAL A 119 4.70 -3.51 4.61
C VAL A 119 3.46 -4.38 4.80
N ILE A 120 3.62 -5.65 5.19
CA ILE A 120 2.49 -6.54 5.51
C ILE A 120 1.67 -5.94 6.65
N ASN A 121 2.30 -5.59 7.76
CA ASN A 121 1.63 -5.02 8.94
C ASN A 121 0.84 -3.76 8.55
N LEU A 122 1.48 -2.84 7.82
CA LEU A 122 0.80 -1.63 7.32
C LEU A 122 -0.44 -1.95 6.48
N ILE A 123 -0.33 -2.89 5.54
CA ILE A 123 -1.44 -3.22 4.65
C ILE A 123 -2.57 -3.93 5.41
N GLU A 124 -2.23 -4.80 6.36
CA GLU A 124 -3.22 -5.40 7.26
C GLU A 124 -3.96 -4.32 8.05
N ASP A 125 -3.24 -3.36 8.63
CA ASP A 125 -3.83 -2.24 9.36
C ASP A 125 -4.75 -1.39 8.47
N LEU A 126 -4.34 -1.13 7.22
CA LEU A 126 -5.16 -0.43 6.23
C LEU A 126 -6.43 -1.21 5.87
N THR A 127 -6.36 -2.54 5.78
CA THR A 127 -7.53 -3.37 5.47
C THR A 127 -8.51 -3.49 6.63
N ARG A 128 -8.10 -3.17 7.86
CA ARG A 128 -9.02 -3.15 9.01
C ARG A 128 -9.95 -1.92 9.02
N LEU A 129 -9.68 -0.93 8.16
CA LEU A 129 -10.49 0.29 8.07
C LEU A 129 -11.85 0.07 7.41
N TYR A 130 -12.04 -1.03 6.67
CA TYR A 130 -13.26 -1.29 5.87
C TYR A 130 -13.60 -2.78 5.75
#